data_AF-A0A535HMZ4-F1
#
_entry.id   AF-A0A535HMZ4-F1
#
_cell.length_a   1.000
_cell.length_b   1.000
_cell.length_c   1.000
_cell.angle_alpha   90.00
_cell.angle_beta   90.00
_cell.angle_gamma   90.00
#
_symmetry.space_group_name_H-M   'P 1'
#
loop_
_entity.id
_entity.type
_entity.pdbx_description
1 polymer ?
#
loop_
_entity_poly.entity_id
_entity_poly.type
_entity_poly.pdbx_seq_one_letter_code
_entity_poly.pdbx_strand_id
1 'polypeptide(L)'
;RDETYNGISIAAGTPSSTSEKPVAYSLVDHVVVVASSAAMIHEIIDTDQGRSARLVDTADFKATMKLLPADRVGMGYVAGKSLVAGVNKQMAKPSTLGMPALKTLDDLNALQGIGGAVSATGSGVAFDFAIKLDANKLSAATRQAFTATGHPDAVLHWIPKSSDGFLAIANVDKSIKTLLDQYGSDPSVKASANAVGLTGPQGILPHLTGDLGLEVELGNNTIPSGALLIGTNDAAATNAFFGKLLVLGSAATQQKPGTGITRITYRGTVITSWTSSSLGVPGVAPSYAALDGMGIVASSVAEVKAVIDAHAGGSNITADPTYQAASAASLSRPSGIMYVNIERVVSLLEKLPTSSSVDTKAAAYLAPLKAFMLTATSQTDAAVERIFVSIK
;
A
#
# COMPACT_ATOMS: atom_id res chain seq x y z
N ARG A 1 -14.28 -2.33 41.99
CA ARG A 1 -15.63 -2.05 42.53
C ARG A 1 -16.60 -2.91 41.76
N ASP A 2 -17.39 -3.68 42.48
CA ASP A 2 -18.34 -4.59 41.86
C ASP A 2 -19.75 -4.00 42.04
N GLU A 3 -20.57 -4.15 41.02
CA GLU A 3 -21.98 -3.76 41.05
C GLU A 3 -22.85 -4.78 40.31
N THR A 4 -24.15 -4.70 40.53
CA THR A 4 -25.12 -5.54 39.84
C THR A 4 -26.09 -4.65 39.09
N TYR A 5 -26.27 -4.92 37.80
CA TYR A 5 -27.20 -4.21 36.93
C TYR A 5 -28.15 -5.21 36.26
N ASN A 6 -29.45 -5.07 36.51
CA ASN A 6 -30.49 -5.99 35.98
C ASN A 6 -30.18 -7.49 36.19
N GLY A 7 -29.64 -7.82 37.38
CA GLY A 7 -29.31 -9.20 37.76
C GLY A 7 -27.96 -9.71 37.20
N ILE A 8 -27.20 -8.87 36.49
CA ILE A 8 -25.89 -9.22 35.95
C ILE A 8 -24.80 -8.53 36.77
N SER A 9 -23.79 -9.29 37.19
CA SER A 9 -22.65 -8.78 37.94
C SER A 9 -21.62 -8.12 37.03
N ILE A 10 -21.13 -6.95 37.42
CA ILE A 10 -20.14 -6.15 36.71
C ILE A 10 -18.99 -5.87 37.66
N ALA A 11 -17.76 -6.16 37.21
CA ALA A 11 -16.54 -5.85 37.94
C ALA A 11 -15.81 -4.70 37.24
N ALA A 12 -15.61 -3.58 37.94
CA ALA A 12 -14.87 -2.44 37.45
C ALA A 12 -13.52 -2.29 38.18
N GLY A 13 -12.44 -2.19 37.42
CA GLY A 13 -11.12 -1.90 37.97
C GLY A 13 -11.07 -0.51 38.60
N THR A 14 -10.36 -0.39 39.73
CA THR A 14 -10.00 0.90 40.30
C THR A 14 -8.60 1.25 39.80
N PRO A 15 -8.43 2.29 38.97
CA PRO A 15 -7.12 2.64 38.44
C PRO A 15 -6.15 3.01 39.55
N SER A 16 -4.88 2.67 39.37
CA SER A 16 -3.82 2.96 40.36
C SER A 16 -3.28 4.39 40.24
N SER A 17 -3.48 5.01 39.08
CA SER A 17 -3.13 6.39 38.76
C SER A 17 -4.36 7.16 38.25
N THR A 18 -4.38 8.48 38.49
CA THR A 18 -5.42 9.40 37.97
C THR A 18 -5.39 9.56 36.44
N SER A 19 -4.30 9.14 35.78
CA SER A 19 -4.17 9.12 34.32
C SER A 19 -4.77 7.88 33.65
N GLU A 20 -5.08 6.84 34.43
CA GLU A 20 -5.64 5.59 33.95
C GLU A 20 -7.17 5.62 34.00
N LYS A 21 -7.83 5.12 32.96
CA LYS A 21 -9.29 4.96 32.96
C LYS A 21 -9.68 3.60 33.53
N PRO A 22 -10.74 3.52 34.35
CA PRO A 22 -11.24 2.23 34.82
C PRO A 22 -11.69 1.37 33.64
N VAL A 23 -11.32 0.09 33.65
CA VAL A 23 -11.83 -0.92 32.72
C VAL A 23 -12.83 -1.77 33.47
N ALA A 24 -13.95 -2.12 32.85
CA ALA A 24 -14.97 -2.98 33.43
C ALA A 24 -15.13 -4.26 32.61
N TYR A 25 -15.53 -5.35 33.25
CA TYR A 25 -15.89 -6.58 32.58
C TYR A 25 -17.12 -7.25 33.22
N SER A 26 -17.81 -8.07 32.44
CA SER A 26 -18.98 -8.84 32.85
C SER A 26 -19.20 -10.07 31.96
N LEU A 27 -20.04 -11.01 32.39
CA LEU A 27 -20.55 -12.11 31.57
C LEU A 27 -22.01 -11.82 31.23
N VAL A 28 -22.30 -11.45 29.99
CA VAL A 28 -23.64 -11.10 29.49
C VAL A 28 -24.03 -12.15 28.45
N ASP A 29 -25.13 -12.87 28.68
CA ASP A 29 -25.59 -14.01 27.86
C ASP A 29 -24.45 -14.92 27.37
N HIS A 30 -23.69 -15.49 28.31
CA HIS A 30 -22.57 -16.40 28.03
C HIS A 30 -21.39 -15.77 27.25
N VAL A 31 -21.37 -14.45 27.04
CA VAL A 31 -20.29 -13.71 26.39
C VAL A 31 -19.56 -12.84 27.40
N VAL A 32 -18.22 -12.94 27.40
CA VAL A 32 -17.38 -12.03 28.18
C VAL A 32 -17.35 -10.66 27.50
N VAL A 33 -17.83 -9.65 28.21
CA VAL A 33 -17.82 -8.26 27.78
C VAL A 33 -16.73 -7.52 28.53
N VAL A 34 -15.89 -6.79 27.81
CA VAL A 34 -14.88 -5.88 28.37
C VAL A 34 -15.10 -4.49 27.79
N ALA A 35 -15.18 -3.47 28.63
CA ALA A 35 -15.51 -2.11 28.23
C ALA A 35 -14.71 -1.06 29.02
N SER A 36 -14.67 0.17 28.50
CA SER A 36 -13.98 1.30 29.13
C SER A 36 -14.71 1.89 30.33
N SER A 37 -15.89 1.37 30.69
CA SER A 37 -16.65 1.77 31.88
C SER A 37 -17.76 0.76 32.17
N ALA A 38 -18.22 0.68 33.42
CA ALA A 38 -19.39 -0.11 33.79
C ALA A 38 -20.68 0.42 33.11
N ALA A 39 -20.79 1.73 32.93
CA ALA A 39 -21.91 2.34 32.20
C ALA A 39 -22.04 1.83 30.75
N MET A 40 -20.93 1.58 30.06
CA MET A 40 -20.97 0.99 28.71
C MET A 40 -21.45 -0.48 28.76
N ILE A 41 -21.16 -1.22 29.84
CA ILE A 41 -21.72 -2.57 30.04
C ILE A 41 -23.23 -2.49 30.31
N HIS A 42 -23.73 -1.45 31.00
CA HIS A 42 -25.17 -1.25 31.16
C HIS A 42 -25.88 -1.11 29.79
N GLU A 43 -25.32 -0.30 28.89
CA GLU A 43 -25.85 -0.11 27.54
C GLU A 43 -25.87 -1.43 26.75
N ILE A 44 -24.87 -2.29 26.92
CA ILE A 44 -24.81 -3.62 26.30
C ILE A 44 -25.91 -4.53 26.86
N ILE A 45 -26.08 -4.56 28.18
CA ILE A 45 -27.15 -5.33 28.84
C ILE A 45 -28.54 -4.84 28.40
N ASP A 46 -28.74 -3.52 28.29
CA ASP A 46 -30.01 -2.95 27.83
C ASP A 46 -30.31 -3.31 26.38
N THR A 47 -29.28 -3.33 25.54
CA THR A 47 -29.39 -3.74 24.13
C THR A 47 -29.71 -5.23 23.99
N ASP A 48 -29.05 -6.08 24.78
CA ASP A 48 -29.29 -7.53 24.83
C ASP A 48 -30.74 -7.85 25.26
N GLN A 49 -31.26 -7.12 26.25
CA GLN A 49 -32.63 -7.25 26.75
C GLN A 49 -33.68 -6.54 25.88
N GLY A 50 -33.30 -6.04 24.69
CA GLY A 50 -34.21 -5.40 23.74
C GLY A 50 -34.73 -4.02 24.15
N ARG A 51 -34.12 -3.38 25.15
CA ARG A 51 -34.48 -2.02 25.61
C ARG A 51 -33.80 -0.92 24.81
N SER A 52 -32.76 -1.24 24.06
CA SER A 52 -32.00 -0.33 23.21
C SER A 52 -31.84 -0.88 21.80
N ALA A 53 -31.69 0.01 20.82
CA ALA A 53 -31.48 -0.37 19.43
C ALA A 53 -30.13 -1.08 19.25
N ARG A 54 -30.10 -2.16 18.46
CA ARG A 54 -28.87 -2.91 18.20
C ARG A 54 -28.07 -2.27 17.08
N LEU A 55 -26.76 -2.15 17.29
CA LEU A 55 -25.83 -1.68 16.26
C LEU A 55 -25.94 -2.50 14.96
N VAL A 56 -26.09 -3.82 15.09
CA VAL A 56 -26.14 -4.75 13.97
C VAL A 56 -27.35 -4.52 13.06
N ASP A 57 -28.39 -3.85 13.55
CA ASP A 57 -29.60 -3.57 12.78
C ASP A 57 -29.49 -2.33 11.91
N THR A 58 -28.51 -1.46 12.19
CA THR A 58 -28.30 -0.21 11.47
C THR A 58 -27.86 -0.44 10.02
N ALA A 59 -28.31 0.44 9.12
CA ALA A 59 -27.96 0.36 7.70
C ALA A 59 -26.45 0.54 7.47
N ASP A 60 -25.82 1.47 8.17
CA ASP A 60 -24.38 1.77 8.03
C ASP A 60 -23.52 0.56 8.47
N PHE A 61 -23.90 -0.15 9.54
CA PHE A 61 -23.24 -1.38 9.98
C PHE A 61 -23.36 -2.48 8.92
N LYS A 62 -24.60 -2.78 8.47
CA LYS A 62 -24.87 -3.82 7.46
C LYS A 62 -24.12 -3.55 6.15
N ALA A 63 -24.13 -2.30 5.70
CA ALA A 63 -23.44 -1.88 4.48
C ALA A 63 -21.91 -2.04 4.60
N THR A 64 -21.34 -1.67 5.75
CA THR A 64 -19.89 -1.79 5.99
C THR A 64 -19.48 -3.26 6.11
N MET A 65 -20.21 -4.07 6.89
CA MET A 65 -19.88 -5.48 7.11
C MET A 65 -20.04 -6.35 5.86
N LYS A 66 -20.88 -5.93 4.89
CA LYS A 66 -21.01 -6.60 3.59
C LYS A 66 -19.73 -6.53 2.74
N LEU A 67 -18.86 -5.55 3.00
CA LEU A 67 -17.57 -5.40 2.31
C LEU A 67 -16.51 -6.38 2.84
N LEU A 68 -16.72 -6.95 4.03
CA LEU A 68 -15.78 -7.83 4.70
C LEU A 68 -16.14 -9.31 4.48
N PRO A 69 -15.17 -10.24 4.60
CA PRO A 69 -15.44 -11.67 4.51
C PRO A 69 -16.48 -12.12 5.53
N ALA A 70 -17.44 -12.94 5.09
CA ALA A 70 -18.44 -13.53 5.98
C ALA A 70 -17.82 -14.56 6.94
N ASP A 71 -16.89 -15.36 6.43
CA ASP A 71 -16.11 -16.32 7.22
C ASP A 71 -14.90 -15.61 7.85
N ARG A 72 -14.97 -15.42 9.17
CA ARG A 72 -13.99 -14.64 9.93
C ARG A 72 -13.99 -15.10 11.38
N VAL A 73 -12.81 -15.03 12.01
CA VAL A 73 -12.60 -15.38 13.42
C VAL A 73 -12.80 -14.20 14.36
N GLY A 74 -12.74 -12.97 13.83
CA GLY A 74 -12.95 -11.75 14.60
C GLY A 74 -13.36 -10.58 13.71
N MET A 75 -14.00 -9.59 14.32
CA MET A 75 -14.40 -8.36 13.62
C MET A 75 -14.40 -7.15 14.55
N GLY A 76 -14.21 -5.98 13.95
CA GLY A 76 -14.36 -4.68 14.59
C GLY A 76 -15.17 -3.74 13.70
N TYR A 77 -15.86 -2.79 14.33
CA TYR A 77 -16.60 -1.76 13.61
C TYR A 77 -16.54 -0.43 14.35
N VAL A 78 -16.40 0.65 13.60
CA VAL A 78 -16.50 2.02 14.07
C VAL A 78 -17.54 2.76 13.23
N ALA A 79 -18.53 3.37 13.89
CA ALA A 79 -19.52 4.20 13.23
C ALA A 79 -18.87 5.51 12.74
N GLY A 80 -19.03 5.83 11.45
CA GLY A 80 -18.39 6.99 10.84
C GLY A 80 -18.81 8.31 11.50
N LYS A 81 -20.10 8.47 11.76
CA LYS A 81 -20.68 9.66 12.41
C LYS A 81 -20.07 9.94 13.79
N SER A 82 -19.75 8.89 14.56
CA SER A 82 -19.13 9.00 15.88
C SER A 82 -17.68 9.48 15.79
N LEU A 83 -16.96 9.08 14.73
CA LEU A 83 -15.57 9.50 14.50
C LEU A 83 -15.50 10.98 14.11
N VAL A 84 -16.36 11.43 13.20
CA VAL A 84 -16.42 12.83 12.73
C VAL A 84 -16.70 13.80 13.88
N ALA A 85 -17.60 13.42 14.80
CA ALA A 85 -17.93 14.23 15.98
C ALA A 85 -16.73 14.40 16.94
N GLY A 86 -15.83 13.41 17.02
CA GLY A 86 -14.59 13.48 17.81
C GLY A 86 -13.47 14.25 17.12
N VAL A 87 -13.31 14.05 15.81
CA VAL A 87 -12.27 14.68 14.98
C VAL A 87 -12.51 16.18 14.81
N ASN A 88 -13.76 16.64 14.71
CA ASN A 88 -14.10 18.08 14.69
C ASN A 88 -13.60 18.83 15.93
N LYS A 89 -13.30 18.14 17.04
CA LYS A 89 -12.72 18.74 18.25
C LYS A 89 -11.18 18.81 18.25
N GLN A 90 -10.50 18.17 17.29
CA GLN A 90 -9.05 17.96 17.29
C GLN A 90 -8.32 18.30 15.98
N MET A 91 -9.02 18.81 14.96
CA MET A 91 -8.44 19.09 13.64
C MET A 91 -7.50 20.32 13.63
N ALA A 92 -6.26 20.10 14.03
CA ALA A 92 -5.09 20.91 13.67
C ALA A 92 -3.93 20.05 13.12
N LYS A 93 -4.13 18.74 12.88
CA LYS A 93 -3.08 17.85 12.39
C LYS A 93 -3.61 16.87 11.32
N PRO A 94 -2.90 16.68 10.20
CA PRO A 94 -3.21 15.65 9.20
C PRO A 94 -3.22 14.26 9.85
N SER A 95 -4.21 13.44 9.52
CA SER A 95 -4.38 12.09 10.06
C SER A 95 -3.28 11.13 9.59
N THR A 96 -2.79 10.31 10.51
CA THR A 96 -1.70 9.32 10.32
C THR A 96 -2.20 7.91 9.96
N LEU A 97 -3.51 7.72 9.75
CA LEU A 97 -4.13 6.40 9.59
C LEU A 97 -3.98 5.76 8.19
N GLY A 98 -3.05 6.20 7.36
CA GLY A 98 -2.81 5.57 6.06
C GLY A 98 -4.01 5.58 5.11
N MET A 99 -5.03 6.41 5.36
CA MET A 99 -6.17 6.62 4.48
C MET A 99 -5.96 7.92 3.69
N PRO A 100 -5.18 7.91 2.58
CA PRO A 100 -4.83 9.10 1.82
C PRO A 100 -6.04 9.79 1.17
N ALA A 101 -7.25 9.24 1.28
CA ALA A 101 -8.38 9.67 0.47
C ALA A 101 -9.39 10.60 1.19
N LEU A 102 -9.37 10.73 2.52
CA LEU A 102 -10.28 11.63 3.24
C LEU A 102 -9.53 12.87 3.71
N LYS A 103 -9.40 13.86 2.81
CA LYS A 103 -8.56 15.05 3.03
C LYS A 103 -9.37 16.28 3.46
N THR A 104 -10.68 16.26 3.24
CA THR A 104 -11.57 17.41 3.48
C THR A 104 -12.65 17.10 4.51
N LEU A 105 -13.25 18.15 5.09
CA LEU A 105 -14.42 18.01 5.97
C LEU A 105 -15.60 17.34 5.25
N ASP A 106 -15.76 17.59 3.95
CA ASP A 106 -16.81 16.94 3.14
C ASP A 106 -16.56 15.44 3.01
N ASP A 107 -15.31 15.03 2.79
CA ASP A 107 -14.93 13.62 2.77
C ASP A 107 -15.17 12.95 4.13
N LEU A 108 -14.91 13.65 5.24
CA LEU A 108 -15.22 13.15 6.58
C LEU A 108 -16.75 13.00 6.78
N ASN A 109 -17.55 13.96 6.32
CA ASN A 109 -19.01 13.89 6.38
C ASN A 109 -19.60 12.77 5.50
N ALA A 110 -18.84 12.27 4.52
CA ALA A 110 -19.21 11.12 3.72
C ALA A 110 -18.98 9.77 4.44
N LEU A 111 -18.26 9.74 5.57
CA LEU A 111 -17.94 8.49 6.26
C LEU A 111 -19.17 7.83 6.90
N GLN A 112 -19.53 6.65 6.42
CA GLN A 112 -20.64 5.84 6.96
C GLN A 112 -20.12 4.87 8.03
N GLY A 113 -19.00 4.20 7.79
CA GLY A 113 -18.42 3.26 8.75
C GLY A 113 -17.04 2.77 8.35
N ILE A 114 -16.30 2.29 9.35
CA ILE A 114 -15.03 1.58 9.19
C ILE A 114 -15.22 0.19 9.79
N GLY A 115 -14.87 -0.85 9.04
CA GLY A 115 -14.94 -2.23 9.48
C GLY A 115 -13.56 -2.88 9.40
N GLY A 116 -13.32 -3.82 10.32
CA GLY A 116 -12.16 -4.71 10.27
C GLY A 116 -12.62 -6.16 10.43
N ALA A 117 -11.97 -7.11 9.75
CA ALA A 117 -12.15 -8.54 9.96
C ALA A 117 -10.80 -9.25 10.01
N VAL A 118 -10.73 -10.29 10.83
CA VAL A 118 -9.61 -11.23 10.87
C VAL A 118 -10.13 -12.59 10.43
N SER A 119 -9.45 -13.22 9.49
CA SER A 119 -9.82 -14.53 8.95
C SER A 119 -8.61 -15.45 8.98
N ALA A 120 -8.83 -16.73 9.30
CA ALA A 120 -7.81 -17.76 9.26
C ALA A 120 -8.08 -18.71 8.09
N THR A 121 -7.03 -19.09 7.38
CA THR A 121 -7.07 -20.05 6.28
C THR A 121 -6.10 -21.18 6.57
N GLY A 122 -6.16 -22.28 5.81
CA GLY A 122 -5.17 -23.35 5.92
C GLY A 122 -3.74 -22.92 5.57
N SER A 123 -3.54 -21.76 4.94
CA SER A 123 -2.26 -21.27 4.45
C SER A 123 -1.80 -19.94 5.05
N GLY A 124 -2.56 -19.35 5.98
CA GLY A 124 -2.24 -18.04 6.55
C GLY A 124 -3.38 -17.32 7.23
N VAL A 125 -3.11 -16.08 7.63
CA VAL A 125 -4.07 -15.18 8.29
C VAL A 125 -4.29 -13.94 7.41
N ALA A 126 -5.55 -13.56 7.25
CA ALA A 126 -5.96 -12.35 6.54
C ALA A 126 -6.53 -11.30 7.52
N PHE A 127 -6.15 -10.05 7.32
CA PHE A 127 -6.70 -8.88 7.99
C PHE A 127 -7.32 -7.98 6.91
N ASP A 128 -8.64 -7.85 6.95
CA ASP A 128 -9.41 -7.03 6.03
C ASP A 128 -9.81 -5.73 6.72
N PHE A 129 -9.62 -4.62 6.04
CA PHE A 129 -10.08 -3.29 6.44
C PHE A 129 -11.00 -2.74 5.37
N ALA A 130 -12.19 -2.28 5.76
CA ALA A 130 -13.16 -1.71 4.85
C ALA A 130 -13.60 -0.33 5.32
N ILE A 131 -13.70 0.60 4.39
CA ILE A 131 -14.28 1.92 4.59
C ILE A 131 -15.53 2.00 3.73
N LYS A 132 -16.65 2.39 4.34
CA LYS A 132 -17.89 2.69 3.62
C LYS A 132 -18.14 4.20 3.60
N LEU A 133 -18.40 4.74 2.41
CA LEU A 133 -18.61 6.16 2.15
C LEU A 133 -19.99 6.41 1.51
N ASP A 134 -20.53 7.61 1.69
CA ASP A 134 -21.63 8.16 0.92
C ASP A 134 -21.07 8.89 -0.30
N ALA A 135 -21.12 8.25 -1.46
CA ALA A 135 -20.54 8.78 -2.70
C ALA A 135 -21.11 10.15 -3.12
N ASN A 136 -22.34 10.47 -2.72
CA ASN A 136 -22.98 11.74 -3.04
C ASN A 136 -22.43 12.90 -2.21
N LYS A 137 -21.80 12.61 -1.07
CA LYS A 137 -21.18 13.61 -0.19
C LYS A 137 -19.69 13.77 -0.42
N LEU A 138 -19.06 12.89 -1.19
CA LEU A 138 -17.65 13.02 -1.57
C LEU A 138 -17.42 14.23 -2.46
N SER A 139 -16.26 14.86 -2.30
CA SER A 139 -15.76 15.85 -3.26
C SER A 139 -15.58 15.21 -4.64
N ALA A 140 -15.63 16.00 -5.71
CA ALA A 140 -15.43 15.50 -7.08
C ALA A 140 -14.06 14.83 -7.26
N ALA A 141 -13.01 15.41 -6.68
CA ALA A 141 -11.65 14.87 -6.73
C ALA A 141 -11.55 13.52 -6.00
N THR A 142 -12.13 13.42 -4.80
CA THR A 142 -12.15 12.16 -4.04
C THR A 142 -12.94 11.09 -4.78
N ARG A 143 -14.14 11.43 -5.28
CA ARG A 143 -14.96 10.50 -6.06
C ARG A 143 -14.21 9.97 -7.28
N GLN A 144 -13.50 10.85 -8.01
CA GLN A 144 -12.70 10.46 -9.16
C GLN A 144 -11.59 9.47 -8.78
N ALA A 145 -10.88 9.74 -7.67
CA ALA A 145 -9.83 8.85 -7.17
C ALA A 145 -10.37 7.45 -6.82
N PHE A 146 -11.53 7.36 -6.17
CA PHE A 146 -12.17 6.08 -5.80
C PHE A 146 -12.72 5.31 -7.01
N THR A 147 -13.20 6.02 -8.04
CA THR A 147 -13.70 5.40 -9.29
C THR A 147 -12.60 4.95 -10.25
N ALA A 148 -11.35 5.35 -10.01
CA ALA A 148 -10.24 4.99 -10.87
C ALA A 148 -9.91 3.50 -10.67
N THR A 149 -10.48 2.63 -11.50
CA THR A 149 -10.15 1.20 -11.52
C THR A 149 -8.76 1.04 -12.11
N GLY A 150 -7.78 0.78 -11.24
CA GLY A 150 -6.43 0.42 -11.63
C GLY A 150 -6.29 -1.09 -11.72
N HIS A 151 -5.50 -1.57 -12.70
CA HIS A 151 -5.19 -2.99 -12.87
C HIS A 151 -3.67 -3.15 -12.97
N PRO A 152 -2.96 -3.30 -11.84
CA PRO A 152 -1.50 -3.40 -11.82
C PRO A 152 -0.98 -4.71 -12.47
N ASP A 153 -1.86 -5.57 -13.00
CA ASP A 153 -1.52 -6.80 -13.72
C ASP A 153 -0.52 -6.54 -14.86
N ALA A 154 -0.65 -5.40 -15.54
CA ALA A 154 0.27 -4.98 -16.59
C ALA A 154 1.72 -4.90 -16.08
N VAL A 155 1.93 -4.49 -14.83
CA VAL A 155 3.26 -4.41 -14.19
C VAL A 155 3.78 -5.79 -13.80
N LEU A 156 2.90 -6.69 -13.34
CA LEU A 156 3.32 -8.00 -12.81
C LEU A 156 4.08 -8.85 -13.83
N HIS A 157 3.77 -8.70 -15.11
CA HIS A 157 4.48 -9.41 -16.19
C HIS A 157 5.92 -8.95 -16.39
N TRP A 158 6.30 -7.80 -15.87
CA TRP A 158 7.66 -7.25 -15.95
C TRP A 158 8.50 -7.53 -14.72
N ILE A 159 7.87 -7.94 -13.61
CA ILE A 159 8.58 -8.23 -12.36
C ILE A 159 9.24 -9.60 -12.47
N PRO A 160 10.58 -9.71 -12.36
CA PRO A 160 11.26 -10.98 -12.36
C PRO A 160 10.69 -11.98 -11.35
N LYS A 161 10.66 -13.27 -11.72
CA LYS A 161 10.24 -14.33 -10.80
C LYS A 161 11.11 -14.38 -9.52
N SER A 162 12.37 -13.96 -9.62
CA SER A 162 13.34 -13.94 -8.53
C SER A 162 13.15 -12.79 -7.54
N SER A 163 12.39 -11.74 -7.87
CA SER A 163 12.25 -10.56 -7.01
C SER A 163 11.78 -10.95 -5.61
N ASP A 164 12.43 -10.43 -4.58
CA ASP A 164 12.16 -10.72 -3.17
C ASP A 164 10.99 -9.89 -2.64
N GLY A 165 10.71 -8.76 -3.27
CA GLY A 165 9.52 -7.98 -3.01
C GLY A 165 9.21 -7.01 -4.15
N PHE A 166 7.97 -6.55 -4.18
CA PHE A 166 7.54 -5.53 -5.13
C PHE A 166 6.35 -4.71 -4.61
N LEU A 167 6.17 -3.54 -5.23
CA LEU A 167 4.99 -2.70 -5.16
C LEU A 167 4.49 -2.50 -6.60
N ALA A 168 3.21 -2.72 -6.85
CA ALA A 168 2.56 -2.43 -8.12
C ALA A 168 1.28 -1.65 -7.86
N ILE A 169 1.18 -0.44 -8.40
CA ILE A 169 0.02 0.44 -8.24
C ILE A 169 -0.39 1.01 -9.60
N ALA A 170 -1.65 1.39 -9.71
CA ALA A 170 -2.20 1.97 -10.93
C ALA A 170 -2.81 3.36 -10.66
N ASN A 171 -3.14 4.08 -11.73
CA ASN A 171 -3.70 5.45 -11.72
C ASN A 171 -2.78 6.54 -11.11
N VAL A 172 -1.46 6.35 -11.17
CA VAL A 172 -0.49 7.35 -10.69
C VAL A 172 -0.54 8.63 -11.54
N ASP A 173 -0.80 8.50 -12.83
CA ASP A 173 -1.02 9.60 -13.79
C ASP A 173 -2.16 10.53 -13.34
N LYS A 174 -3.30 9.96 -12.94
CA LYS A 174 -4.48 10.70 -12.44
C LYS A 174 -4.17 11.38 -11.11
N SER A 175 -3.40 10.72 -10.25
CA SER A 175 -2.96 11.28 -8.97
C SER A 175 -2.04 12.48 -9.18
N ILE A 176 -1.06 12.36 -10.08
CA ILE A 176 -0.17 13.47 -10.46
C ILE A 176 -0.98 14.60 -11.10
N LYS A 177 -1.89 14.29 -12.02
CA LYS A 177 -2.76 15.28 -12.66
C LYS A 177 -3.61 16.02 -11.63
N THR A 178 -4.20 15.33 -10.67
CA THR A 178 -5.01 15.95 -9.60
C THR A 178 -4.19 16.92 -8.77
N LEU A 179 -2.96 16.53 -8.38
CA LEU A 179 -2.04 17.42 -7.66
C LEU A 179 -1.65 18.64 -8.51
N LEU A 180 -1.40 18.45 -9.81
CA LEU A 180 -1.09 19.55 -10.72
C LEU A 180 -2.30 20.46 -10.97
N ASP A 181 -3.52 19.92 -11.03
CA ASP A 181 -4.72 20.73 -11.16
C ASP A 181 -4.98 21.56 -9.88
N GLN A 182 -4.59 21.02 -8.71
CA GLN A 182 -4.72 21.71 -7.41
C GLN A 182 -3.66 22.78 -7.16
N TYR A 183 -2.39 22.51 -7.53
CA TYR A 183 -1.25 23.35 -7.15
C TYR A 183 -0.49 23.94 -8.35
N GLY A 184 -0.74 23.47 -9.57
CA GLY A 184 0.03 23.81 -10.76
C GLY A 184 -0.22 25.22 -11.31
N SER A 185 -1.16 25.98 -10.75
CA SER A 185 -1.28 27.42 -10.97
C SER A 185 -0.17 28.22 -10.28
N ASP A 186 0.51 27.64 -9.28
CA ASP A 186 1.69 28.24 -8.67
C ASP A 186 2.85 28.29 -9.68
N PRO A 187 3.43 29.47 -9.97
CA PRO A 187 4.52 29.61 -10.94
C PRO A 187 5.74 28.73 -10.64
N SER A 188 6.07 28.52 -9.36
CA SER A 188 7.22 27.72 -8.94
C SER A 188 7.00 26.22 -9.19
N VAL A 189 5.79 25.73 -8.92
CA VAL A 189 5.38 24.34 -9.20
C VAL A 189 5.37 24.10 -10.71
N LYS A 190 4.78 25.02 -11.48
CA LYS A 190 4.75 24.94 -12.94
C LYS A 190 6.15 24.96 -13.56
N ALA A 191 7.02 25.86 -13.09
CA ALA A 191 8.40 25.94 -13.56
C ALA A 191 9.17 24.65 -13.25
N SER A 192 9.03 24.13 -12.04
CA SER A 192 9.69 22.88 -11.61
C SER A 192 9.20 21.67 -12.41
N ALA A 193 7.89 21.52 -12.58
CA ALA A 193 7.29 20.44 -13.37
C ALA A 193 7.71 20.49 -14.85
N ASN A 194 7.83 21.68 -15.44
CA ASN A 194 8.35 21.85 -16.80
C ASN A 194 9.86 21.54 -16.88
N ALA A 195 10.64 21.98 -15.89
CA ALA A 195 12.09 21.80 -15.86
C ALA A 195 12.46 20.32 -15.88
N VAL A 196 11.81 19.50 -15.04
CA VAL A 196 12.02 18.06 -14.98
C VAL A 196 11.40 17.31 -16.16
N GLY A 197 10.60 17.97 -17.01
CA GLY A 197 9.93 17.35 -18.16
C GLY A 197 8.67 16.57 -17.81
N LEU A 198 8.05 16.83 -16.66
CA LEU A 198 6.75 16.25 -16.31
C LEU A 198 5.62 16.86 -17.15
N THR A 199 5.66 18.18 -17.34
CA THR A 199 4.67 18.96 -18.09
C THR A 199 5.33 19.76 -19.22
N GLY A 200 4.51 20.49 -20.00
CA GLY A 200 4.95 21.27 -21.17
C GLY A 200 4.76 20.53 -22.50
N PRO A 201 5.14 21.13 -23.63
CA PRO A 201 4.90 20.56 -24.97
C PRO A 201 5.58 19.21 -25.25
N GLN A 202 6.58 18.86 -24.44
CA GLN A 202 7.34 17.61 -24.49
C GLN A 202 7.31 16.91 -23.13
N GLY A 203 6.29 17.20 -22.30
CA GLY A 203 6.15 16.62 -20.98
C GLY A 203 5.76 15.15 -21.06
N ILE A 204 6.24 14.33 -20.12
CA ILE A 204 5.95 12.89 -20.12
C ILE A 204 4.54 12.56 -19.64
N LEU A 205 3.88 13.43 -18.86
CA LEU A 205 2.59 13.13 -18.23
C LEU A 205 1.49 12.61 -19.19
N PRO A 206 1.29 13.16 -20.40
CA PRO A 206 0.30 12.63 -21.35
C PRO A 206 0.62 11.22 -21.88
N HIS A 207 1.86 10.77 -21.69
CA HIS A 207 2.33 9.47 -22.15
C HIS A 207 2.35 8.42 -21.04
N LEU A 208 2.03 8.78 -19.80
CA LEU A 208 1.92 7.83 -18.69
C LEU A 208 0.57 7.13 -18.73
N THR A 209 0.55 5.80 -18.62
CA THR A 209 -0.70 5.00 -18.55
C THR A 209 -1.28 4.95 -17.14
N GLY A 210 -0.48 5.34 -16.14
CA GLY A 210 -0.84 5.30 -14.73
C GLY A 210 -0.30 4.10 -13.98
N ASP A 211 0.25 3.11 -14.68
CA ASP A 211 0.85 1.93 -14.06
C ASP A 211 2.24 2.26 -13.51
N LEU A 212 2.52 1.83 -12.28
CA LEU A 212 3.81 1.99 -11.62
C LEU A 212 4.17 0.69 -10.90
N GLY A 213 5.41 0.25 -11.10
CA GLY A 213 6.02 -0.87 -10.39
C GLY A 213 7.30 -0.45 -9.70
N LEU A 214 7.58 -1.04 -8.56
CA LEU A 214 8.90 -1.08 -7.95
C LEU A 214 9.16 -2.53 -7.60
N GLU A 215 10.29 -3.08 -8.05
CA GLU A 215 10.72 -4.40 -7.64
C GLU A 215 12.11 -4.33 -6.98
N VAL A 216 12.38 -5.28 -6.10
CA VAL A 216 13.63 -5.39 -5.37
C VAL A 216 14.06 -6.84 -5.29
N GLU A 217 15.33 -7.08 -5.57
CA GLU A 217 16.02 -8.35 -5.36
C GLU A 217 17.22 -8.11 -4.43
N LEU A 218 17.28 -8.83 -3.31
CA LEU A 218 18.38 -8.72 -2.36
C LEU A 218 19.61 -9.51 -2.85
N GLY A 219 19.40 -10.61 -3.59
CA GLY A 219 20.47 -11.44 -4.17
C GLY A 219 21.50 -11.91 -3.12
N ASN A 220 22.67 -12.39 -3.59
CA ASN A 220 23.82 -12.69 -2.73
C ASN A 220 24.76 -11.48 -2.54
N ASN A 221 24.36 -10.30 -3.00
CA ASN A 221 25.20 -9.10 -3.01
C ASN A 221 24.92 -8.22 -1.80
N THR A 222 25.92 -7.44 -1.37
CA THR A 222 25.76 -6.50 -0.25
C THR A 222 24.80 -5.33 -0.56
N ILE A 223 24.47 -5.12 -1.84
CA ILE A 223 23.61 -4.03 -2.32
C ILE A 223 22.43 -4.65 -3.07
N PRO A 224 21.18 -4.35 -2.65
CA PRO A 224 19.99 -4.79 -3.36
C PRO A 224 19.97 -4.27 -4.80
N SER A 225 19.49 -5.09 -5.72
CA SER A 225 19.11 -4.66 -7.06
C SER A 225 17.60 -4.36 -7.11
N GLY A 226 17.20 -3.57 -8.10
CA GLY A 226 15.81 -3.17 -8.21
C GLY A 226 15.54 -2.23 -9.38
N ALA A 227 14.28 -2.20 -9.80
CA ALA A 227 13.80 -1.40 -10.91
C ALA A 227 12.50 -0.67 -10.55
N LEU A 228 12.43 0.58 -11.01
CA LEU A 228 11.21 1.35 -11.16
C LEU A 228 10.65 1.10 -12.57
N LEU A 229 9.40 0.67 -12.62
CA LEU A 229 8.63 0.41 -13.82
C LEU A 229 7.55 1.47 -13.94
N ILE A 230 7.41 2.10 -15.10
CA ILE A 230 6.38 3.12 -15.32
C ILE A 230 5.72 2.88 -16.67
N GLY A 231 4.42 2.64 -16.64
CA GLY A 231 3.62 2.35 -17.82
C GLY A 231 3.54 3.56 -18.74
N THR A 232 3.70 3.31 -20.04
CA THR A 232 3.70 4.35 -21.06
C THR A 232 2.99 3.92 -22.34
N ASN A 233 2.39 4.87 -23.05
CA ASN A 233 1.88 4.67 -24.41
C ASN A 233 2.91 5.04 -25.49
N ASP A 234 4.07 5.59 -25.12
CA ASP A 234 5.11 6.05 -26.03
C ASP A 234 6.51 5.79 -25.44
N ALA A 235 7.11 4.68 -25.87
CA ALA A 235 8.46 4.29 -25.46
C ALA A 235 9.54 5.28 -25.96
N ALA A 236 9.33 5.93 -27.11
CA ALA A 236 10.30 6.90 -27.64
C ALA A 236 10.30 8.18 -26.80
N ALA A 237 9.12 8.71 -26.47
CA ALA A 237 8.97 9.84 -25.56
C ALA A 237 9.54 9.53 -24.16
N THR A 238 9.28 8.33 -23.65
CA THR A 238 9.80 7.88 -22.34
C THR A 238 11.32 7.78 -22.32
N ASN A 239 11.94 7.20 -23.37
CA ASN A 239 13.39 7.18 -23.50
C ASN A 239 14.00 8.59 -23.59
N ALA A 240 13.36 9.50 -24.33
CA ALA A 240 13.79 10.90 -24.42
C ALA A 240 13.69 11.60 -23.05
N PHE A 241 12.62 11.34 -22.29
CA PHE A 241 12.43 11.84 -20.94
C PHE A 241 13.53 11.36 -19.99
N PHE A 242 13.84 10.05 -19.98
CA PHE A 242 14.96 9.52 -19.18
C PHE A 242 16.32 10.12 -19.58
N GLY A 243 16.54 10.33 -20.89
CA GLY A 243 17.71 11.05 -21.39
C GLY A 243 17.82 12.47 -20.84
N LYS A 244 16.69 13.18 -20.70
CA LYS A 244 16.65 14.52 -20.11
C LYS A 244 16.97 14.50 -18.60
N LEU A 245 16.42 13.53 -17.85
CA LEU A 245 16.73 13.36 -16.42
C LEU A 245 18.22 13.09 -16.20
N LEU A 246 18.83 12.29 -17.07
CA LEU A 246 20.26 12.00 -17.02
C LEU A 246 21.13 13.26 -17.25
N VAL A 247 20.73 14.14 -18.17
CA VAL A 247 21.41 15.43 -18.39
C VAL A 247 21.30 16.33 -17.16
N LEU A 248 20.11 16.38 -16.52
CA LEU A 248 19.91 17.13 -15.28
C LEU A 248 20.76 16.58 -14.13
N GLY A 249 20.83 15.25 -13.97
CA GLY A 249 21.68 14.60 -12.96
C GLY A 249 23.18 14.83 -13.20
N SER A 250 23.62 14.83 -14.46
CA SER A 250 25.01 15.15 -14.83
C SER A 250 25.36 16.60 -14.46
N ALA A 251 24.44 17.55 -14.70
CA ALA A 251 24.63 18.94 -14.32
C ALA A 251 24.71 19.14 -12.79
N ALA A 252 23.86 18.43 -12.03
CA ALA A 252 23.88 18.47 -10.56
C ALA A 252 25.18 17.93 -9.95
N THR A 253 25.83 16.98 -10.61
CA THR A 253 27.10 16.38 -10.19
C THR A 253 28.34 17.10 -10.75
N GLN A 254 28.15 18.26 -11.40
CA GLN A 254 29.21 19.02 -12.11
C GLN A 254 29.99 18.18 -13.13
N GLN A 255 29.41 17.08 -13.59
CA GLN A 255 30.03 16.19 -14.55
C GLN A 255 29.68 16.63 -15.96
N LYS A 256 30.66 16.59 -16.88
CA LYS A 256 30.40 16.91 -18.28
C LYS A 256 29.27 16.01 -18.82
N PRO A 257 28.22 16.57 -19.46
CA PRO A 257 27.12 15.79 -20.00
C PRO A 257 27.61 14.65 -20.89
N GLY A 258 27.07 13.45 -20.68
CA GLY A 258 27.43 12.26 -21.44
C GLY A 258 28.65 11.49 -20.93
N THR A 259 29.37 11.98 -19.92
CA THR A 259 30.49 11.24 -19.33
C THR A 259 29.99 10.01 -18.58
N GLY A 260 30.63 8.86 -18.84
CA GLY A 260 30.25 7.60 -18.20
C GLY A 260 28.95 6.99 -18.72
N ILE A 261 28.42 7.52 -19.84
CA ILE A 261 27.23 6.94 -20.48
C ILE A 261 27.65 5.82 -21.41
N THR A 262 27.09 4.63 -21.21
CA THR A 262 27.24 3.51 -22.14
C THR A 262 25.88 3.10 -22.68
N ARG A 263 25.88 2.57 -23.91
CA ARG A 263 24.67 2.03 -24.54
C ARG A 263 24.97 0.63 -25.05
N ILE A 264 24.07 -0.29 -24.74
CA ILE A 264 24.09 -1.63 -25.29
C ILE A 264 22.72 -1.93 -25.90
N THR A 265 22.69 -2.83 -26.87
CA THR A 265 21.42 -3.38 -27.38
C THR A 265 21.21 -4.76 -26.80
N TYR A 266 20.03 -5.00 -26.25
CA TYR A 266 19.62 -6.29 -25.69
C TYR A 266 18.22 -6.64 -26.20
N ARG A 267 18.07 -7.78 -26.89
CA ARG A 267 16.81 -8.22 -27.51
C ARG A 267 16.12 -7.13 -28.35
N GLY A 268 16.90 -6.33 -29.08
CA GLY A 268 16.37 -5.23 -29.91
C GLY A 268 16.12 -3.92 -29.16
N THR A 269 16.25 -3.90 -27.83
CA THR A 269 16.05 -2.72 -26.99
C THR A 269 17.38 -2.08 -26.62
N VAL A 270 17.49 -0.76 -26.79
CA VAL A 270 18.67 -0.01 -26.36
C VAL A 270 18.57 0.28 -24.87
N ILE A 271 19.54 -0.23 -24.11
CA ILE A 271 19.72 0.06 -22.69
C ILE A 271 20.79 1.14 -22.58
N THR A 272 20.45 2.25 -21.93
CA THR A 272 21.41 3.31 -21.61
C THR A 272 21.75 3.24 -20.14
N SER A 273 23.04 3.22 -19.80
CA SER A 273 23.51 3.20 -18.42
C SER A 273 24.46 4.35 -18.14
N TRP A 274 24.51 4.75 -16.88
CA TRP A 274 25.42 5.77 -16.39
C TRP A 274 26.32 5.22 -15.29
N THR A 275 27.62 5.18 -15.56
CA THR A 275 28.65 4.90 -14.57
C THR A 275 29.32 6.20 -14.18
N SER A 276 29.22 6.60 -12.92
CA SER A 276 29.98 7.74 -12.42
C SER A 276 30.55 7.48 -11.04
N SER A 277 31.80 7.90 -10.82
CA SER A 277 32.43 7.91 -9.51
C SER A 277 31.73 8.85 -8.53
N SER A 278 30.95 9.83 -9.01
CA SER A 278 30.19 10.77 -8.17
C SER A 278 28.91 10.18 -7.58
N LEU A 279 28.48 8.98 -8.02
CA LEU A 279 27.27 8.33 -7.49
C LEU A 279 27.44 7.82 -6.05
N GLY A 280 28.67 7.77 -5.52
CA GLY A 280 28.94 7.46 -4.11
C GLY A 280 28.63 6.03 -3.67
N VAL A 281 28.07 5.18 -4.55
CA VAL A 281 27.74 3.78 -4.28
C VAL A 281 28.53 2.88 -5.25
N PRO A 282 29.59 2.20 -4.77
CA PRO A 282 30.35 1.26 -5.60
C PRO A 282 29.46 0.17 -6.19
N GLY A 283 29.59 -0.10 -7.49
CA GLY A 283 28.88 -1.18 -8.17
C GLY A 283 27.47 -0.85 -8.69
N VAL A 284 26.95 0.36 -8.43
CA VAL A 284 25.68 0.81 -9.00
C VAL A 284 25.93 1.52 -10.34
N ALA A 285 25.15 1.16 -11.36
CA ALA A 285 25.22 1.74 -12.70
C ALA A 285 23.80 1.99 -13.20
N PRO A 286 23.13 3.08 -12.75
CA PRO A 286 21.74 3.33 -13.06
C PRO A 286 21.50 3.24 -14.56
N SER A 287 20.53 2.43 -14.94
CA SER A 287 20.27 2.05 -16.31
C SER A 287 18.81 2.23 -16.64
N TYR A 288 18.50 2.64 -17.86
CA TYR A 288 17.12 2.77 -18.31
C TYR A 288 16.93 2.24 -19.73
N ALA A 289 15.69 1.87 -19.99
CA ALA A 289 15.16 1.56 -21.30
C ALA A 289 13.64 1.78 -21.30
N ALA A 290 13.03 1.96 -22.46
CA ALA A 290 11.59 1.86 -22.60
C ALA A 290 11.24 1.04 -23.85
N LEU A 291 10.30 0.12 -23.70
CA LEU A 291 9.86 -0.85 -24.71
C LEU A 291 8.47 -1.38 -24.34
N ASP A 292 7.68 -1.82 -25.33
CA ASP A 292 6.40 -2.53 -25.17
C ASP A 292 5.44 -1.96 -24.10
N GLY A 293 5.36 -0.62 -24.05
CA GLY A 293 4.49 0.10 -23.13
C GLY A 293 5.00 0.24 -21.70
N MET A 294 6.28 -0.05 -21.44
CA MET A 294 6.91 0.09 -20.13
C MET A 294 8.23 0.86 -20.22
N GLY A 295 8.36 1.87 -19.37
CA GLY A 295 9.64 2.50 -19.03
C GLY A 295 10.26 1.80 -17.82
N ILE A 296 11.56 1.52 -17.90
CA ILE A 296 12.34 0.82 -16.88
C ILE A 296 13.48 1.74 -16.45
N VAL A 297 13.62 1.98 -15.16
CA VAL A 297 14.81 2.61 -14.54
C VAL A 297 15.29 1.69 -13.44
N ALA A 298 16.48 1.13 -13.59
CA ALA A 298 17.00 0.10 -12.70
C ALA A 298 18.40 0.42 -12.16
N SER A 299 18.79 -0.27 -11.11
CA SER A 299 20.09 -0.11 -10.44
C SER A 299 21.28 -0.48 -11.33
N SER A 300 21.07 -1.35 -12.31
CA SER A 300 22.13 -1.89 -13.18
C SER A 300 21.60 -2.31 -14.56
N VAL A 301 22.52 -2.52 -15.50
CA VAL A 301 22.21 -3.12 -16.81
C VAL A 301 21.67 -4.54 -16.65
N ALA A 302 22.17 -5.30 -15.68
CA ALA A 302 21.71 -6.66 -15.44
C ALA A 302 20.24 -6.67 -15.01
N GLU A 303 19.83 -5.71 -14.19
CA GLU A 303 18.45 -5.57 -13.73
C GLU A 303 17.50 -5.20 -14.89
N VAL A 304 17.89 -4.26 -15.76
CA VAL A 304 17.08 -3.96 -16.97
C VAL A 304 16.90 -5.21 -17.84
N LYS A 305 17.94 -6.04 -17.98
CA LYS A 305 17.84 -7.31 -18.72
C LYS A 305 16.88 -8.29 -18.04
N ALA A 306 16.97 -8.44 -16.72
CA ALA A 306 16.10 -9.33 -15.95
C ALA A 306 14.62 -8.95 -16.12
N VAL A 307 14.30 -7.66 -16.02
CA VAL A 307 12.94 -7.13 -16.27
C VAL A 307 12.47 -7.41 -17.71
N ILE A 308 13.32 -7.17 -18.72
CA ILE A 308 13.00 -7.48 -20.13
C ILE A 308 12.76 -8.99 -20.32
N ASP A 309 13.59 -9.84 -19.70
CA ASP A 309 13.47 -11.30 -19.79
C ASP A 309 12.23 -11.83 -19.06
N ALA A 310 11.83 -11.22 -17.95
CA ALA A 310 10.59 -11.53 -17.23
C ALA A 310 9.36 -11.32 -18.12
N HIS A 311 9.32 -10.19 -18.84
CA HIS A 311 8.27 -9.86 -19.79
C HIS A 311 8.28 -10.79 -21.01
N ALA A 312 9.44 -10.93 -21.67
CA ALA A 312 9.54 -11.67 -22.93
C ALA A 312 9.46 -13.20 -22.75
N GLY A 313 9.96 -13.73 -21.63
CA GLY A 313 10.11 -15.16 -21.38
C GLY A 313 9.02 -15.77 -20.50
N GLY A 314 8.14 -14.96 -19.90
CA GLY A 314 7.09 -15.43 -18.98
C GLY A 314 7.61 -15.90 -17.61
N SER A 315 8.92 -15.80 -17.35
CA SER A 315 9.51 -16.08 -16.04
C SER A 315 9.39 -14.87 -15.11
N ASN A 316 8.16 -14.44 -14.88
CA ASN A 316 7.81 -13.31 -14.03
C ASN A 316 7.17 -13.77 -12.71
N ILE A 317 6.88 -12.81 -11.83
CA ILE A 317 6.39 -13.08 -10.48
C ILE A 317 5.07 -13.86 -10.45
N THR A 318 4.23 -13.76 -11.51
CA THR A 318 2.96 -14.49 -11.58
C THR A 318 3.14 -16.02 -11.70
N ALA A 319 4.35 -16.47 -12.05
CA ALA A 319 4.75 -17.88 -12.09
C ALA A 319 5.50 -18.35 -10.83
N ASP A 320 5.63 -17.50 -9.80
CA ASP A 320 6.18 -17.87 -8.49
C ASP A 320 5.10 -18.55 -7.62
N PRO A 321 5.31 -19.79 -7.15
CA PRO A 321 4.30 -20.51 -6.37
C PRO A 321 3.93 -19.83 -5.06
N THR A 322 4.89 -19.18 -4.40
CA THR A 322 4.64 -18.45 -3.14
C THR A 322 3.77 -17.23 -3.38
N TYR A 323 4.05 -16.49 -4.47
CA TYR A 323 3.19 -15.39 -4.91
C TYR A 323 1.78 -15.88 -5.27
N GLN A 324 1.65 -16.97 -6.04
CA GLN A 324 0.34 -17.53 -6.42
C GLN A 324 -0.50 -17.91 -5.19
N ALA A 325 0.11 -18.56 -4.20
CA ALA A 325 -0.56 -18.93 -2.96
C ALA A 325 -1.04 -17.70 -2.17
N ALA A 326 -0.19 -16.67 -2.05
CA ALA A 326 -0.56 -15.43 -1.37
C ALA A 326 -1.63 -14.62 -2.14
N SER A 327 -1.53 -14.59 -3.47
CA SER A 327 -2.49 -13.92 -4.36
C SER A 327 -3.87 -14.59 -4.30
N ALA A 328 -3.94 -15.93 -4.29
CA ALA A 328 -5.19 -16.68 -4.18
C ALA A 328 -5.97 -16.41 -2.89
N ALA A 329 -5.28 -16.05 -1.80
CA ALA A 329 -5.88 -15.67 -0.52
C ALA A 329 -6.16 -14.16 -0.40
N SER A 330 -5.77 -13.36 -1.40
CA SER A 330 -5.87 -11.91 -1.41
C SER A 330 -7.09 -11.39 -2.19
N LEU A 331 -7.23 -10.07 -2.38
CA LEU A 331 -8.30 -9.50 -3.21
C LEU A 331 -8.12 -9.94 -4.67
N SER A 332 -9.21 -10.30 -5.34
CA SER A 332 -9.17 -10.85 -6.71
C SER A 332 -8.92 -9.84 -7.82
N ARG A 333 -9.21 -8.55 -7.57
CA ARG A 333 -9.02 -7.45 -8.53
C ARG A 333 -8.48 -6.21 -7.80
N PRO A 334 -7.26 -6.28 -7.27
CA PRO A 334 -6.67 -5.17 -6.55
C PRO A 334 -6.27 -4.06 -7.51
N SER A 335 -6.38 -2.81 -7.08
CA SER A 335 -5.80 -1.63 -7.73
C SER A 335 -4.37 -1.33 -7.28
N GLY A 336 -3.93 -1.99 -6.20
CA GLY A 336 -2.56 -1.92 -5.70
C GLY A 336 -2.17 -3.22 -4.99
N ILE A 337 -0.93 -3.65 -5.20
CA ILE A 337 -0.35 -4.87 -4.64
C ILE A 337 1.02 -4.50 -4.06
N MET A 338 1.27 -4.89 -2.82
CA MET A 338 2.61 -4.96 -2.24
C MET A 338 2.85 -6.41 -1.81
N TYR A 339 4.00 -6.96 -2.17
CA TYR A 339 4.34 -8.35 -1.89
C TYR A 339 5.78 -8.44 -1.40
N VAL A 340 6.02 -9.35 -0.45
CA VAL A 340 7.36 -9.71 0.03
C VAL A 340 7.40 -11.23 0.23
N ASN A 341 8.39 -11.88 -0.38
CA ASN A 341 8.73 -13.26 -0.10
C ASN A 341 9.60 -13.31 1.16
N ILE A 342 8.96 -13.40 2.33
CA ILE A 342 9.64 -13.38 3.63
C ILE A 342 10.63 -14.54 3.73
N GLU A 343 10.28 -15.73 3.24
CA GLU A 343 11.14 -16.90 3.31
C GLU A 343 12.46 -16.69 2.56
N ARG A 344 12.42 -16.13 1.34
CA ARG A 344 13.64 -15.77 0.60
C ARG A 344 14.43 -14.69 1.33
N VAL A 345 13.79 -13.61 1.77
CA VAL A 345 14.44 -12.50 2.48
C VAL A 345 15.18 -12.99 3.72
N VAL A 346 14.51 -13.78 4.58
CA VAL A 346 15.13 -14.35 5.79
C VAL A 346 16.31 -15.25 5.43
N SER A 347 16.15 -16.12 4.43
CA SER A 347 17.20 -17.02 3.97
C SER A 347 18.44 -16.30 3.42
N LEU A 348 18.27 -15.09 2.88
CA LEU A 348 19.37 -14.23 2.41
C LEU A 348 20.05 -13.51 3.58
N LEU A 349 19.26 -12.98 4.51
CA LEU A 349 19.78 -12.29 5.69
C LEU A 349 20.60 -13.21 6.59
N GLU A 350 20.25 -14.49 6.70
CA GLU A 350 21.03 -15.51 7.42
C GLU A 350 22.42 -15.78 6.81
N LYS A 351 22.61 -15.46 5.52
CA LYS A 351 23.89 -15.65 4.81
C LYS A 351 24.81 -14.44 4.89
N LEU A 352 24.32 -13.29 5.37
CA LEU A 352 25.13 -12.08 5.49
C LEU A 352 26.12 -12.19 6.66
N PRO A 353 27.28 -11.51 6.59
CA PRO A 353 28.24 -11.47 7.69
C PRO A 353 27.60 -11.00 9.01
N THR A 354 28.05 -11.56 10.13
CA THR A 354 27.42 -11.44 11.46
C THR A 354 27.25 -10.02 11.99
N SER A 355 28.00 -9.03 11.49
CA SER A 355 27.83 -7.60 11.81
C SER A 355 26.50 -7.00 11.32
N SER A 356 25.74 -7.74 10.51
CA SER A 356 24.43 -7.37 9.96
C SER A 356 23.38 -8.47 10.18
N SER A 357 23.63 -9.41 11.10
CA SER A 357 22.73 -10.53 11.36
C SER A 357 21.41 -10.05 11.95
N VAL A 358 20.32 -10.64 11.46
CA VAL A 358 18.99 -10.49 12.06
C VAL A 358 19.07 -11.02 13.50
N ASP A 359 18.54 -10.25 14.45
CA ASP A 359 18.43 -10.69 15.83
C ASP A 359 17.81 -12.09 15.91
N THR A 360 18.39 -12.98 16.71
CA THR A 360 17.99 -14.40 16.75
C THR A 360 16.52 -14.60 17.12
N LYS A 361 15.93 -13.69 17.91
CA LYS A 361 14.49 -13.73 18.20
C LYS A 361 13.68 -13.28 17.00
N ALA A 362 14.11 -12.22 16.30
CA ALA A 362 13.45 -11.79 15.07
C ALA A 362 13.47 -12.90 14.01
N ALA A 363 14.60 -13.59 13.83
CA ALA A 363 14.69 -14.74 12.94
C ALA A 363 13.70 -15.84 13.34
N ALA A 364 13.60 -16.17 14.63
CA ALA A 364 12.64 -17.16 15.14
C ALA A 364 11.17 -16.76 14.88
N TYR A 365 10.82 -15.48 15.00
CA TYR A 365 9.47 -14.98 14.71
C TYR A 365 9.13 -14.97 13.22
N LEU A 366 10.12 -14.79 12.35
CA LEU A 366 9.94 -14.79 10.90
C LEU A 366 10.01 -16.19 10.28
N ALA A 367 10.69 -17.14 10.95
CA ALA A 367 10.84 -18.51 10.51
C ALA A 367 9.54 -19.22 10.06
N PRO A 368 8.37 -19.05 10.71
CA PRO A 368 7.12 -19.68 10.27
C PRO A 368 6.44 -18.97 9.10
N LEU A 369 6.92 -17.79 8.66
CA LEU A 369 6.28 -16.99 7.62
C LEU A 369 6.85 -17.33 6.24
N LYS A 370 5.97 -17.39 5.24
CA LYS A 370 6.33 -17.59 3.83
C LYS A 370 6.34 -16.26 3.07
N ALA A 371 5.25 -15.52 3.18
CA ALA A 371 5.08 -14.28 2.43
C ALA A 371 4.16 -13.29 3.16
N PHE A 372 4.32 -12.03 2.79
CA PHE A 372 3.42 -10.95 3.13
C PHE A 372 2.85 -10.37 1.84
N MET A 373 1.55 -10.13 1.81
CA MET A 373 0.88 -9.44 0.70
C MET A 373 -0.12 -8.43 1.23
N LEU A 374 -0.03 -7.19 0.76
CA LEU A 374 -1.07 -6.17 0.93
C LEU A 374 -1.72 -5.95 -0.42
N THR A 375 -3.05 -6.05 -0.47
CA THR A 375 -3.85 -5.72 -1.63
C THR A 375 -4.87 -4.66 -1.28
N ALA A 376 -5.11 -3.71 -2.18
CA ALA A 376 -6.10 -2.66 -2.00
C ALA A 376 -7.00 -2.58 -3.22
N THR A 377 -8.28 -2.24 -3.01
CA THR A 377 -9.23 -1.94 -4.08
C THR A 377 -10.16 -0.80 -3.64
N SER A 378 -10.55 0.04 -4.58
CA SER A 378 -11.53 1.10 -4.37
C SER A 378 -12.70 0.96 -5.33
N GLN A 379 -13.88 1.32 -4.83
CA GLN A 379 -15.13 1.43 -5.54
C GLN A 379 -15.71 2.83 -5.30
N THR A 380 -16.72 3.23 -6.05
CA THR A 380 -17.32 4.57 -5.97
C THR A 380 -17.70 5.01 -4.55
N ASP A 381 -18.06 4.07 -3.68
CA ASP A 381 -18.60 4.31 -2.34
C ASP A 381 -17.92 3.48 -1.24
N ALA A 382 -16.75 2.88 -1.55
CA ALA A 382 -16.02 2.02 -0.62
C ALA A 382 -14.53 1.87 -0.96
N ALA A 383 -13.70 1.59 0.05
CA ALA A 383 -12.36 1.04 -0.13
C ALA A 383 -12.20 -0.20 0.73
N VAL A 384 -11.47 -1.18 0.21
CA VAL A 384 -11.11 -2.40 0.94
C VAL A 384 -9.63 -2.66 0.78
N GLU A 385 -8.97 -2.92 1.90
CA GLU A 385 -7.59 -3.38 1.97
C GLU A 385 -7.56 -4.75 2.62
N ARG A 386 -6.69 -5.63 2.14
CA ARG A 386 -6.40 -6.91 2.75
C ARG A 386 -4.90 -7.08 2.92
N ILE A 387 -4.50 -7.32 4.16
CA ILE A 387 -3.18 -7.84 4.48
C ILE A 387 -3.32 -9.36 4.62
N PHE A 388 -2.51 -10.12 3.88
CA PHE A 388 -2.39 -11.56 4.02
C PHE A 388 -0.97 -11.92 4.42
N VAL A 389 -0.86 -12.73 5.48
CA VAL A 389 0.42 -13.31 5.92
C VAL A 389 0.33 -14.81 5.73
N SER A 390 1.13 -15.33 4.80
CA SER A 390 1.24 -16.77 4.54
C SER A 390 2.16 -17.43 5.57
N ILE A 391 1.73 -18.58 6.07
CA ILE A 391 2.48 -19.39 7.05
C ILE A 391 2.90 -20.73 6.44
N LYS A 392 3.92 -21.36 7.01
CA LYS A 392 4.53 -22.60 6.52
C LYS A 392 3.60 -23.80 6.55
#